data_AF-A0A1S2MLP1-F1
#
_entry.id   AF-A0A1S2MLP1-F1
#
_cell.length_a   1.000
_cell.length_b   1.000
_cell.length_c   1.000
_cell.angle_alpha   90.00
_cell.angle_beta   90.00
_cell.angle_gamma   90.00
#
_symmetry.space_group_name_H-M   'P 1'
#
loop_
_entity.id
_entity.type
_entity.pdbx_description
1 polymer ?
#
loop_
_entity_poly.entity_id
_entity_poly.type
_entity_poly.pdbx_seq_one_letter_code
_entity_poly.pdbx_strand_id
1 'polypeptide(L)' 'MSFYEFIQDYSGDDTPLGEIANWINQDVGFPMDEESVDKILRYFRKQRLEGCTIEYVKRALYIYSNYC' A
#
# COMPACT_ATOMS: atom_id res chain seq x y z
N MET A 1 -4.66 -12.59 -3.96
CA MET A 1 -4.86 -11.70 -2.80
C MET A 1 -4.40 -10.34 -3.25
N SER A 2 -5.27 -9.34 -3.18
CA SER A 2 -4.91 -7.99 -3.60
C SER A 2 -3.95 -7.34 -2.62
N PHE A 3 -3.26 -6.30 -3.07
CA PHE A 3 -2.40 -5.53 -2.17
C PHE A 3 -3.21 -4.84 -1.06
N TYR A 4 -4.47 -4.51 -1.34
CA TYR A 4 -5.38 -3.99 -0.32
C TYR A 4 -5.60 -5.02 0.78
N GLU A 5 -5.97 -6.25 0.42
CA GLU A 5 -6.17 -7.33 1.40
C GLU A 5 -4.91 -7.57 2.24
N PHE A 6 -3.74 -7.63 1.59
CA PHE A 6 -2.45 -7.79 2.26
C PHE A 6 -2.15 -6.68 3.28
N ILE A 7 -2.37 -5.41 2.92
CA ILE A 7 -1.95 -4.29 3.77
C ILE A 7 -2.89 -4.07 4.96
N GLN A 8 -4.14 -4.54 4.89
CA GLN A 8 -5.10 -4.41 5.98
C GLN A 8 -4.68 -5.17 7.24
N ASP A 9 -3.87 -6.23 7.12
CA ASP A 9 -3.32 -6.96 8.27
C ASP A 9 -2.46 -6.07 9.19
N TYR A 10 -1.98 -4.93 8.68
CA TYR A 10 -1.17 -3.95 9.40
C TYR A 10 -1.96 -2.70 9.81
N SER A 11 -3.28 -2.66 9.58
CA SER A 11 -4.11 -1.50 9.89
C SER A 11 -4.12 -1.22 11.40
N GLY A 12 -3.71 0.00 11.78
CA GLY A 12 -3.58 0.41 13.18
C GLY A 12 -2.22 0.17 13.81
N ASP A 13 -1.28 -0.45 13.09
CA ASP A 13 0.11 -0.60 13.54
C ASP A 13 0.85 0.74 13.45
N ASP A 14 1.68 1.04 14.47
CA ASP A 14 2.64 2.15 14.44
C ASP A 14 3.92 1.74 13.69
N THR A 15 3.75 1.36 12.42
CA THR A 15 4.82 0.91 11.53
C THR A 15 4.64 1.50 10.13
N PRO A 16 5.68 1.49 9.27
CA PRO A 16 5.54 1.93 7.89
C PRO A 16 4.45 1.20 7.09
N LEU A 17 4.13 -0.06 7.42
CA LEU A 17 3.05 -0.79 6.77
C LEU A 17 1.68 -0.31 7.25
N GLY A 18 1.56 -0.01 8.55
CA GLY A 18 0.36 0.58 9.13
C GLY A 18 0.10 2.00 8.66
N GLU A 19 1.14 2.81 8.42
CA GLU A 19 1.01 4.12 7.78
C GLU A 19 0.42 4.02 6.36
N ILE A 20 0.86 3.01 5.58
CA ILE A 20 0.30 2.76 4.24
C ILE A 20 -1.15 2.30 4.34
N ALA A 21 -1.48 1.39 5.26
CA ALA A 21 -2.84 0.93 5.49
C ALA A 21 -3.77 2.10 5.86
N ASN A 22 -3.33 2.97 6.78
CA ASN A 22 -4.07 4.16 7.19
C ASN A 22 -4.27 5.14 6.03
N TRP A 23 -3.24 5.34 5.20
CA TRP A 23 -3.34 6.20 4.02
C TRP A 23 -4.34 5.64 3.00
N ILE A 24 -4.26 4.34 2.69
CA ILE A 24 -5.18 3.65 1.77
C ILE A 24 -6.62 3.74 2.28
N ASN A 25 -6.85 3.57 3.58
CA ASN A 25 -8.19 3.61 4.16
C ASN A 25 -8.86 5.00 4.06
N GLN A 26 -8.08 6.05 3.79
CA GLN A 26 -8.58 7.40 3.51
C GLN A 26 -8.74 7.68 2.01
N ASP A 27 -8.17 6.83 1.14
CA ASP A 27 -8.19 6.98 -0.30
C ASP A 27 -9.33 6.18 -0.96
N VAL A 28 -10.43 6.87 -1.22
CA VAL A 28 -11.62 6.29 -1.90
C VAL A 28 -11.29 5.78 -3.32
N GLY A 29 -10.22 6.28 -3.94
CA GLY A 29 -9.81 5.89 -5.29
C GLY A 29 -8.91 4.66 -5.35
N PHE A 30 -8.52 4.09 -4.21
CA PHE A 30 -7.55 3.01 -4.17
C PHE A 30 -8.08 1.75 -4.89
N PRO A 31 -7.31 1.13 -5.80
CA PRO A 31 -7.75 -0.05 -6.53
C PRO A 31 -7.70 -1.31 -5.63
N MET A 32 -8.80 -1.57 -4.92
CA MET A 32 -8.90 -2.62 -3.90
C MET A 32 -8.70 -4.05 -4.44
N ASP A 33 -8.99 -4.29 -5.72
CA ASP A 33 -8.87 -5.61 -6.36
C ASP A 33 -7.57 -5.78 -7.18
N GLU A 34 -6.67 -4.77 -7.18
CA GLU A 34 -5.46 -4.84 -7.99
C GLU A 34 -4.36 -5.67 -7.30
N GLU A 35 -3.82 -6.63 -8.04
CA GLU A 35 -2.75 -7.53 -7.58
C GLU A 35 -1.40 -7.19 -8.24
N SER A 36 -1.38 -6.40 -9.31
CA SER A 36 -0.14 -6.06 -10.02
C SER A 36 0.69 -5.02 -9.27
N VAL A 37 1.85 -5.46 -8.76
CA VAL A 37 2.86 -4.61 -8.11
C VAL A 37 3.19 -3.36 -8.93
N ASP A 38 3.39 -3.50 -10.24
CA ASP A 38 3.73 -2.37 -11.11
C ASP A 38 2.60 -1.35 -11.22
N LYS A 39 1.35 -1.81 -11.30
CA LYS A 39 0.20 -0.90 -11.36
C LYS A 39 -0.05 -0.21 -10.03
N ILE A 40 0.12 -0.92 -8.91
CA ILE A 40 0.03 -0.34 -7.57
C ILE A 40 1.13 0.70 -7.36
N LEU A 41 2.38 0.38 -7.72
CA LEU A 41 3.48 1.34 -7.64
C LEU A 41 3.22 2.58 -8.51
N ARG A 42 2.70 2.37 -9.73
CA ARG A 42 2.32 3.45 -10.63
C ARG A 42 1.18 4.29 -10.05
N TYR A 43 0.24 3.68 -9.34
CA TYR A 43 -0.83 4.38 -8.62
C TYR A 43 -0.21 5.32 -7.58
N PHE A 44 0.57 4.78 -6.63
CA PHE A 44 1.21 5.57 -5.58
C PHE A 44 2.10 6.70 -6.09
N ARG A 45 2.83 6.50 -7.20
CA ARG A 45 3.65 7.55 -7.83
C ARG A 45 2.87 8.76 -8.33
N LYS A 46 1.56 8.62 -8.57
CA LYS A 46 0.68 9.72 -9.01
C LYS A 46 0.00 10.43 -7.86
N GLN A 47 0.09 9.89 -6.65
CA GLN A 47 -0.59 10.41 -5.48
C GLN A 47 0.32 11.35 -4.69
N ARG A 48 -0.29 12.29 -3.98
CA ARG A 48 0.39 13.06 -2.95
C ARG A 48 0.28 12.29 -1.64
N LEU A 49 1.36 11.62 -1.25
CA LEU A 49 1.42 10.81 -0.03
C LEU A 49 1.63 11.75 1.16
N GLU A 50 0.57 12.07 1.88
CA GLU A 50 0.66 12.81 3.14
C GLU A 50 0.85 11.82 4.28
N GLY A 51 1.90 12.00 5.09
CA GLY A 51 2.20 11.10 6.21
C GLY A 51 2.76 9.73 5.84
N CYS A 52 3.11 9.49 4.57
CA CYS A 52 3.79 8.27 4.10
C CYS A 52 4.82 8.63 3.02
N THR A 53 5.81 7.76 2.79
CA THR A 53 6.85 7.93 1.75
C THR A 53 6.74 6.86 0.66
N ILE A 54 7.27 7.16 -0.53
CA ILE A 54 7.32 6.18 -1.63
C ILE A 54 8.27 5.01 -1.33
N GLU A 55 9.26 5.23 -0.45
CA GLU A 55 10.17 4.21 0.06
C GLU A 55 9.43 3.15 0.86
N TYR A 56 8.49 3.56 1.72
CA TYR A 56 7.65 2.63 2.48
C TYR A 56 6.79 1.79 1.55
N VAL A 57 6.17 2.41 0.55
CA VAL A 57 5.39 1.71 -0.48
C VAL A 57 6.24 0.68 -1.22
N LYS A 58 7.44 1.04 -1.67
CA LYS A 58 8.34 0.10 -2.35
C LYS A 58 8.70 -1.10 -1.47
N ARG A 59 8.92 -0.86 -0.17
CA ARG A 59 9.22 -1.93 0.79
C ARG A 59 8.01 -2.84 1.02
N ALA A 60 6.81 -2.27 1.15
CA ALA A 60 5.57 -3.03 1.27
C ALA A 60 5.33 -3.89 0.02
N LEU A 61 5.54 -3.33 -1.17
CA LEU A 61 5.41 -4.05 -2.44
C LEU A 61 6.44 -5.16 -2.59
N TYR A 62 7.68 -4.98 -2.11
CA TYR A 62 8.68 -6.04 -2.08
C TYR A 62 8.27 -7.19 -1.14
N ILE A 63 7.68 -6.88 0.02
CA ILE A 63 7.17 -7.91 0.93
C ILE A 63 6.01 -8.63 0.25
N TYR A 64 5.01 -7.90 -0.22
CA TYR A 64 3.86 -8.45 -0.94
C TYR A 64 4.29 -9.38 -2.10
N SER A 65 5.21 -8.95 -2.97
CA SER A 65 5.64 -9.76 -4.11
C SER A 65 6.38 -11.05 -3.77
N ASN A 66 6.91 -11.17 -2.55
CA ASN A 66 7.68 -12.34 -2.11
C ASN A 66 6.87 -13.30 -1.23
N TYR A 67 5.74 -12.85 -0.66
CA TYR A 67 4.99 -13.60 0.34
C TYR A 67 3.50 -13.76 -0.02
N CYS A 68 3.06 -13.25 -1.17
CA CYS A 68 1.68 -13.33 -1.67
C CYS A 68 1.67 -13.77 -3.13
#